data_AF-A0A800G0Q1-F1
#
_entry.id   AF-A0A800G0Q1-F1
#
_cell.length_a   1.000
_cell.length_b   1.000
_cell.length_c   1.000
_cell.angle_alpha   90.00
_cell.angle_beta   90.00
_cell.angle_gamma   90.00
#
_symmetry.space_group_name_H-M   'P 1'
#
loop_
_entity.id
_entity.type
_entity.pdbx_description
1 polymer ?
#
loop_
_entity_poly.entity_id
_entity_poly.type
_entity_poly.pdbx_seq_one_letter_code
_entity_poly.pdbx_strand_id
1 'polypeptide(L)'
;MVSAGSQVTDIGTVPTPTVYWAEKQLHLDAGIQITGSHNPVEWNGVKMSLQGHPFYGKDIQRLWNFVSSDGPQAKRGQAERGRCSKIDVTKDYVKDIVARFRLKKPLKIVLDCGNGVGSLVGAEILRGIGALVIP
;
A
#
# COMPACT_ATOMS: atom_id res chain seq x y z
N MET A 1 -15.10 -1.62 -5.97
CA MET A 1 -14.30 -2.84 -6.23
C MET A 1 -15.15 -4.09 -6.07
N VAL A 2 -15.52 -4.50 -4.85
CA VAL A 2 -16.33 -5.73 -4.63
C VAL A 2 -17.66 -5.72 -5.38
N SER A 3 -18.39 -4.59 -5.41
CA SER A 3 -19.64 -4.44 -6.17
C SER A 3 -19.46 -4.54 -7.70
N ALA A 4 -18.22 -4.43 -8.18
CA ALA A 4 -17.85 -4.54 -9.58
C ALA A 4 -17.15 -5.89 -9.90
N GLY A 5 -17.19 -6.86 -8.97
CA GLY A 5 -16.68 -8.21 -9.17
C GLY A 5 -15.23 -8.46 -8.73
N SER A 6 -14.49 -7.45 -8.27
CA SER A 6 -13.10 -7.63 -7.86
C SER A 6 -12.96 -8.49 -6.59
N GLN A 7 -11.99 -9.40 -6.58
CA GLN A 7 -11.48 -10.03 -5.36
C GLN A 7 -10.50 -9.04 -4.70
N VAL A 8 -10.78 -8.62 -3.47
CA VAL A 8 -10.02 -7.60 -2.75
C VAL A 8 -9.31 -8.24 -1.57
N THR A 9 -8.02 -7.97 -1.46
CA THR A 9 -7.22 -8.29 -0.28
C THR A 9 -6.97 -6.99 0.48
N ASP A 10 -7.69 -6.79 1.58
CA ASP A 10 -7.52 -5.67 2.49
C ASP A 10 -6.35 -5.98 3.46
N ILE A 11 -5.27 -5.20 3.35
CA ILE A 11 -4.09 -5.33 4.20
C ILE A 11 -4.06 -4.33 5.36
N GLY A 12 -5.15 -3.58 5.56
CA GLY A 12 -5.28 -2.61 6.65
C GLY A 12 -4.42 -1.35 6.48
N THR A 13 -4.07 -0.75 7.62
CA THR A 13 -3.25 0.47 7.66
C THR A 13 -1.78 0.09 7.58
N VAL A 14 -1.16 0.41 6.45
CA VAL A 14 0.26 0.11 6.20
C VAL A 14 0.96 1.28 5.50
N PRO A 15 2.31 1.36 5.56
CA PRO A 15 3.08 2.22 4.67
C PRO A 15 2.83 1.90 3.19
N THR A 16 2.89 2.92 2.33
CA THR A 16 2.74 2.73 0.87
C THR A 16 3.66 1.65 0.28
N PRO A 17 4.96 1.54 0.68
CA PRO A 17 5.81 0.46 0.18
C PRO A 17 5.30 -0.94 0.50
N THR A 18 4.55 -1.13 1.59
CA THR A 18 3.97 -2.42 1.96
C THR A 18 2.85 -2.84 1.01
N VAL A 19 2.09 -1.89 0.43
CA VAL A 19 1.11 -2.20 -0.63
C VAL A 19 1.80 -2.75 -1.88
N TYR A 20 2.87 -2.10 -2.34
CA TYR A 20 3.62 -2.57 -3.51
C TYR A 20 4.33 -3.90 -3.26
N TRP A 21 4.83 -4.09 -2.04
CA TRP A 21 5.37 -5.37 -1.61
C TRP A 21 4.29 -6.46 -1.64
N ALA A 22 3.10 -6.19 -1.09
CA ALA A 22 2.00 -7.15 -1.05
C ALA A 22 1.50 -7.51 -2.45
N GLU A 23 1.40 -6.53 -3.35
CA GLU A 23 1.07 -6.75 -4.77
C GLU A 23 2.00 -7.79 -5.39
N LYS A 24 3.31 -7.66 -5.16
CA LYS A 24 4.31 -8.60 -5.68
C LYS A 24 4.29 -9.95 -4.98
N GLN A 25 4.25 -9.99 -3.65
CA GLN A 25 4.35 -11.24 -2.89
C GLN A 25 3.09 -12.11 -2.96
N LEU A 26 1.92 -11.48 -3.09
CA LEU A 26 0.64 -12.18 -3.17
C LEU A 26 0.19 -12.38 -4.64
N HIS A 27 1.04 -12.03 -5.60
CA HIS A 27 0.76 -12.13 -7.03
C HIS A 27 -0.56 -11.45 -7.45
N LEU A 28 -0.80 -10.24 -6.93
CA LEU A 28 -2.01 -9.47 -7.22
C LEU A 28 -1.85 -8.69 -8.51
N ASP A 29 -2.97 -8.45 -9.19
CA ASP A 29 -3.01 -7.69 -10.43
C ASP A 29 -2.83 -6.18 -10.24
N ALA A 30 -3.16 -5.65 -9.05
CA ALA A 30 -3.17 -4.22 -8.79
C ALA A 30 -3.01 -3.91 -7.30
N GLY A 31 -2.45 -2.74 -7.00
CA GLY A 31 -2.38 -2.17 -5.66
C GLY A 31 -3.12 -0.84 -5.59
N ILE A 32 -3.85 -0.61 -4.50
CA ILE A 32 -4.49 0.67 -4.20
C ILE A 32 -4.13 1.10 -2.79
N GLN A 33 -3.54 2.28 -2.65
CA GLN A 33 -3.27 2.91 -1.35
C GLN A 33 -4.10 4.18 -1.22
N ILE A 34 -4.92 4.23 -0.18
CA ILE A 34 -5.56 5.47 0.26
C ILE A 34 -4.56 6.23 1.14
N THR A 35 -4.11 7.40 0.71
CA THR A 35 -3.12 8.22 1.43
C THR A 35 -3.09 9.67 0.95
N GLY A 36 -3.03 10.62 1.89
CA GLY A 36 -2.70 12.04 1.64
C GLY A 36 -1.19 12.30 1.47
N SER A 37 -0.37 11.24 1.50
CA SER A 37 1.09 11.32 1.50
C SER A 37 1.65 12.13 2.69
N HIS A 38 1.99 13.39 2.46
CA HIS A 38 2.52 14.32 3.48
C HIS A 38 1.64 15.58 3.58
N ASN A 39 0.52 15.61 2.85
CA ASN A 39 -0.37 16.75 2.85
C ASN A 39 -1.02 16.93 4.23
N PRO A 40 -1.52 18.13 4.54
CA PRO A 40 -2.26 18.38 5.77
C PRO A 40 -3.43 17.40 5.99
N VAL A 41 -3.88 17.29 7.24
CA VAL A 41 -4.80 16.22 7.72
C VAL A 41 -6.14 16.19 6.99
N GLU A 42 -6.57 17.30 6.40
CA GLU A 42 -7.79 17.41 5.59
C GLU A 42 -7.65 16.77 4.20
N TRP A 43 -6.43 16.46 3.75
CA TRP A 43 -6.17 15.89 2.44
C TRP A 43 -6.06 14.37 2.49
N ASN A 44 -6.63 13.75 1.47
CA ASN A 44 -6.42 12.34 1.17
C ASN A 44 -6.25 12.16 -0.35
N GLY A 45 -5.91 10.96 -0.76
CA GLY A 45 -5.67 10.65 -2.15
C GLY A 45 -5.61 9.14 -2.38
N VAL A 46 -5.41 8.77 -3.64
CA VAL A 46 -5.31 7.37 -4.04
C VAL A 46 -4.06 7.20 -4.90
N LYS A 47 -3.14 6.35 -4.45
CA LYS A 47 -2.05 5.85 -5.30
C LYS A 47 -2.47 4.48 -5.83
N MET A 48 -2.20 4.24 -7.11
CA MET A 48 -2.59 3.00 -7.79
C MET A 48 -1.41 2.40 -8.54
N SER A 49 -1.36 1.08 -8.58
CA SER A 49 -0.49 0.28 -9.44
C SER A 49 -1.33 -0.77 -10.16
N LEU A 50 -0.89 -1.14 -11.36
CA LEU A 50 -1.51 -2.18 -12.18
C LEU A 50 -0.40 -3.01 -12.81
N GLN A 51 -0.44 -4.32 -12.60
CA GLN A 51 0.55 -5.29 -13.08
C GLN A 51 1.99 -4.91 -12.66
N GLY A 52 2.15 -4.38 -11.45
CA GLY A 52 3.43 -3.93 -10.93
C GLY A 52 3.99 -2.64 -11.55
N HIS A 53 3.21 -1.93 -12.36
CA HIS A 53 3.56 -0.63 -12.91
C HIS A 53 2.75 0.48 -12.24
N PRO A 54 3.33 1.69 -12.08
CA PRO A 54 2.57 2.84 -11.62
C PRO A 54 1.38 3.10 -12.55
N PHE A 55 0.24 3.48 -11.98
CA PHE A 55 -0.93 3.93 -12.75
C PHE A 55 -0.94 5.46 -12.77
N TYR A 56 -0.67 6.08 -13.92
CA TYR A 56 -0.41 7.52 -14.03
C TYR A 56 -0.84 8.12 -15.38
N GLY A 57 -0.79 9.45 -15.48
CA GLY A 57 -0.96 10.17 -16.74
C GLY A 57 -2.27 9.83 -17.46
N LYS A 58 -2.16 9.26 -18.67
CA LYS A 58 -3.32 8.92 -19.50
C LYS A 58 -4.25 7.91 -18.84
N ASP A 59 -3.74 7.00 -18.01
CA ASP A 59 -4.58 6.00 -17.35
C ASP A 59 -5.48 6.62 -16.30
N ILE A 60 -4.99 7.63 -15.56
CA ILE A 60 -5.82 8.45 -14.66
C ILE A 60 -6.88 9.20 -15.44
N GLN A 61 -6.54 9.78 -16.59
CA GLN A 61 -7.52 10.47 -17.44
C GLN A 61 -8.58 9.52 -18.00
N ARG A 62 -8.21 8.28 -18.36
CA ARG A 62 -9.16 7.25 -18.79
C ARG A 62 -10.11 6.86 -17.67
N LEU A 63 -9.59 6.66 -16.45
CA LEU A 63 -10.41 6.39 -15.28
C LEU A 63 -11.37 7.55 -14.99
N TRP A 64 -10.89 8.79 -15.06
CA TRP A 64 -11.73 9.98 -14.92
C TRP A 64 -12.86 9.98 -15.94
N ASN A 65 -12.55 9.86 -17.23
CA ASN A 65 -13.56 9.86 -18.29
C ASN A 65 -14.57 8.72 -18.11
N PHE A 66 -14.12 7.54 -17.69
CA PHE A 66 -15.00 6.42 -17.39
C PHE A 66 -15.96 6.80 -16.25
N VAL A 67 -15.44 7.27 -15.12
CA VAL A 67 -16.25 7.60 -13.93
C VAL A 67 -17.17 8.82 -14.13
N SER A 68 -16.76 9.79 -14.94
CA SER A 68 -17.56 11.00 -15.25
C SER A 68 -18.63 10.77 -16.32
N SER A 69 -18.65 9.61 -16.97
CA SER A 69 -19.68 9.20 -17.92
C SER A 69 -20.69 8.25 -17.26
N ASP A 70 -21.66 7.75 -18.03
CA ASP A 70 -22.57 6.69 -17.58
C ASP A 70 -21.88 5.31 -17.44
N GLY A 71 -20.56 5.22 -17.63
CA GLY A 71 -19.78 3.99 -17.55
C GLY A 71 -20.02 3.16 -16.28
N PRO A 72 -19.95 3.74 -15.06
CA PRO A 72 -20.20 3.01 -13.83
C PRO A 72 -21.62 2.47 -13.74
N GLN A 73 -22.61 3.25 -14.15
CA GLN A 73 -24.03 2.88 -14.16
C GLN A 73 -24.30 1.78 -15.16
N ALA A 74 -23.76 1.91 -16.38
CA ALA A 74 -23.86 0.92 -17.43
C ALA A 74 -23.30 -0.43 -16.97
N LYS A 75 -22.16 -0.42 -16.26
CA LYS A 75 -21.50 -1.62 -15.73
C LYS A 75 -22.11 -2.15 -14.43
N ARG A 76 -23.03 -1.42 -13.79
CA ARG A 76 -23.59 -1.80 -12.49
C ARG A 76 -24.40 -3.09 -12.61
N GLY A 77 -24.11 -4.06 -11.74
CA GLY A 77 -24.84 -5.35 -11.72
C GLY A 77 -24.50 -6.29 -12.87
N GLN A 78 -23.55 -5.94 -13.75
CA GLN A 78 -23.10 -6.81 -14.85
C GLN A 78 -22.13 -7.91 -14.40
N ALA A 79 -21.62 -7.85 -13.17
CA ALA A 79 -20.70 -8.83 -12.61
C ALA A 79 -21.28 -9.41 -11.32
N GLU A 80 -21.00 -10.69 -11.07
CA GLU A 80 -21.19 -11.26 -9.74
C GLU A 80 -20.38 -10.48 -8.72
N ARG A 81 -20.92 -10.33 -7.51
CA ARG A 81 -20.24 -9.60 -6.45
C ARG A 81 -18.95 -10.33 -6.08
N GLY A 82 -17.85 -9.59 -6.05
CA GLY A 82 -16.56 -10.10 -5.60
C GLY A 82 -16.53 -10.38 -4.10
N ARG A 83 -15.34 -10.65 -3.56
CA ARG A 83 -15.14 -10.85 -2.12
C ARG A 83 -14.05 -9.92 -1.60
N CYS A 84 -14.11 -9.64 -0.31
CA CYS A 84 -13.03 -8.98 0.42
C CYS A 84 -12.53 -9.96 1.47
N SER A 85 -11.23 -10.24 1.47
CA SER A 85 -10.54 -10.91 2.56
C SER A 85 -9.60 -9.90 3.23
N LYS A 86 -9.47 -10.02 4.55
CA LYS A 86 -8.54 -9.22 5.33
C LYS A 86 -7.37 -10.09 5.77
N ILE A 87 -6.15 -9.59 5.58
CA ILE A 87 -4.93 -10.23 6.05
C ILE A 87 -3.99 -9.17 6.63
N ASP A 88 -3.17 -9.53 7.61
CA ASP A 88 -2.09 -8.66 8.07
C ASP A 88 -0.76 -9.19 7.51
N VAL A 89 -0.11 -8.38 6.69
CA VAL A 89 1.17 -8.71 6.04
C VAL A 89 2.36 -8.01 6.68
N THR A 90 2.13 -7.24 7.74
CA THR A 90 3.14 -6.33 8.31
C THR A 90 4.37 -7.10 8.80
N LYS A 91 4.17 -8.23 9.47
CA LYS A 91 5.26 -9.08 9.98
C LYS A 91 6.07 -9.70 8.85
N ASP A 92 5.41 -10.15 7.78
CA ASP A 92 6.10 -10.74 6.64
C ASP A 92 6.90 -9.69 5.87
N TYR A 93 6.34 -8.48 5.72
CA TYR A 93 7.05 -7.33 5.17
C TYR A 93 8.30 -6.99 5.98
N VAL A 94 8.18 -6.84 7.31
CA VAL A 94 9.33 -6.55 8.18
C VAL A 94 10.39 -7.65 8.08
N LYS A 95 9.98 -8.92 8.16
CA LYS A 95 10.88 -10.07 8.07
C LYS A 95 11.66 -10.09 6.76
N ASP A 96 10.99 -9.87 5.64
CA ASP A 96 11.62 -9.86 4.32
C ASP A 96 12.65 -8.73 4.18
N ILE A 97 12.33 -7.51 4.64
CA ILE A 97 13.29 -6.40 4.64
C ILE A 97 14.49 -6.70 5.56
N VAL A 98 14.24 -7.16 6.78
CA VAL A 98 15.29 -7.49 7.75
C VAL A 98 16.22 -8.59 7.24
N ALA A 99 15.72 -9.58 6.49
CA ALA A 99 16.52 -10.64 5.91
C ALA A 99 17.48 -10.16 4.80
N ARG A 100 17.15 -9.06 4.12
CA ARG A 100 17.94 -8.51 3.00
C ARG A 100 19.09 -7.61 3.45
N PHE A 101 19.03 -7.07 4.68
CA PHE A 101 19.96 -6.05 5.13
C PHE A 101 20.57 -6.36 6.50
N ARG A 102 21.86 -6.05 6.63
CA ARG A 102 22.62 -6.12 7.88
C ARG A 102 23.57 -4.94 7.98
N LEU A 103 23.58 -4.27 9.12
CA LEU A 103 24.57 -3.21 9.38
C LEU A 103 25.95 -3.84 9.62
N LYS A 104 26.98 -3.29 8.96
CA LYS A 104 28.38 -3.73 9.11
C LYS A 104 29.05 -3.22 10.39
N LYS A 105 28.46 -2.20 11.03
CA LYS A 105 28.94 -1.61 12.28
C LYS A 105 27.73 -1.19 13.14
N PRO A 106 27.87 -1.17 14.48
CA PRO A 106 26.81 -0.66 15.35
C PRO A 106 26.48 0.79 15.02
N LEU A 107 25.20 1.10 14.86
CA LEU A 107 24.69 2.47 14.67
C LEU A 107 23.61 2.77 15.71
N LYS A 108 23.64 3.98 16.25
CA LYS A 108 22.56 4.56 17.06
C LYS A 108 21.78 5.53 16.18
N ILE A 109 20.47 5.32 16.02
CA ILE A 109 19.60 6.04 15.09
C ILE A 109 18.44 6.66 15.86
N VAL A 110 18.19 7.95 15.65
CA VAL A 110 16.93 8.59 16.04
C VAL A 110 15.94 8.42 14.89
N LEU A 111 14.73 7.94 15.17
CA LEU A 111 13.68 7.73 14.18
C LEU A 111 12.46 8.60 14.52
N ASP A 112 12.31 9.73 13.83
CA ASP A 112 11.07 10.50 13.85
C ASP A 112 10.16 10.02 12.70
N CYS A 113 8.97 9.52 13.05
CA CYS A 113 7.98 9.06 12.07
C CYS A 113 6.93 10.12 11.71
N GLY A 114 6.98 11.32 12.30
CA GLY A 114 6.03 12.41 12.06
C GLY A 114 4.58 12.01 12.33
N ASN A 115 4.32 11.12 13.30
CA ASN A 115 3.03 10.48 13.56
C ASN A 115 2.41 9.73 12.35
N GLY A 116 3.21 9.45 11.31
CA GLY A 116 2.77 8.75 10.12
C GLY A 116 2.83 7.23 10.23
N VAL A 117 2.28 6.54 9.22
CA VAL A 117 2.19 5.07 9.16
C VAL A 117 3.54 4.36 9.08
N GLY A 118 4.64 5.08 8.77
CA GLY A 118 5.99 4.54 8.85
C GLY A 118 6.35 4.05 10.26
N SER A 119 5.71 4.60 11.29
CA SER A 119 5.86 4.16 12.70
C SER A 119 5.49 2.70 12.94
N LEU A 120 4.62 2.12 12.10
CA LEU A 120 4.15 0.74 12.25
C LEU A 120 5.24 -0.31 11.97
N VAL A 121 6.30 0.07 11.25
CA VAL A 121 7.36 -0.88 10.82
C VAL A 121 8.77 -0.34 11.01
N GLY A 122 8.96 0.98 11.00
CA GLY A 122 10.28 1.60 10.87
C GLY A 122 11.23 1.23 12.00
N ALA A 123 10.78 1.32 13.25
CA ALA A 123 11.61 0.98 14.41
C ALA A 123 11.95 -0.51 14.45
N GLU A 124 11.01 -1.39 14.09
CA GLU A 124 11.21 -2.83 14.08
C GLU A 124 12.22 -3.23 12.99
N ILE A 125 12.10 -2.67 11.79
CA ILE A 125 13.05 -2.89 10.69
C ILE A 125 14.46 -2.43 11.11
N LEU A 126 14.60 -1.21 11.63
CA LEU A 126 15.91 -0.67 12.02
C LEU A 126 16.57 -1.48 13.13
N ARG A 127 15.81 -1.90 14.16
CA ARG A 127 16.31 -2.81 15.19
C ARG A 127 16.69 -4.17 14.60
N GLY A 128 15.84 -4.71 13.72
CA GLY A 128 16.05 -6.00 13.07
C GLY A 128 17.32 -6.06 12.21
N ILE A 129 17.76 -4.95 11.61
CA ILE A 129 19.02 -4.88 10.85
C ILE A 129 20.26 -4.60 11.72
N GLY A 130 20.09 -4.45 13.05
CA GLY A 130 21.17 -4.31 14.03
C GLY A 130 21.40 -2.90 14.58
N ALA A 131 20.46 -1.96 14.42
CA ALA A 131 20.59 -0.60 14.97
C ALA A 131 20.04 -0.49 16.40
N LEU A 132 20.65 0.39 17.20
CA LEU A 132 20.05 0.91 18.42
C LEU A 132 19.14 2.08 18.06
N VAL A 133 17.84 1.94 18.22
CA VAL A 133 16.84 2.94 17.79
C VAL A 133 16.29 3.72 18.98
N ILE A 134 16.37 5.05 18.90
CA ILE A 134 15.60 5.99 19.73
C ILE A 134 14.35 6.36 18.91
N PRO A 135 13.16 5.84 19.29
CA PRO A 135 11.90 6.18 18.64
C PRO A 135 11.38 7.56 19.05
#